data_AF-A0A8J5VSW7-F1
#
_entry.id   AF-A0A8J5VSW7-F1
#
_cell.length_a   1.000
_cell.length_b   1.000
_cell.length_c   1.000
_cell.angle_alpha   90.00
_cell.angle_beta   90.00
_cell.angle_gamma   90.00
#
_symmetry.space_group_name_H-M   'P 1'
#
loop_
_entity.id
_entity.type
_entity.pdbx_description
1 polymer ?
#
loop_
_entity_poly.entity_id
_entity_poly.type
_entity_poly.pdbx_seq_one_letter_code
_entity_poly.pdbx_strand_id
1 'polypeptide(L)'
;MARPLPSQGKEVMVGSKGVIKRDEFVRIITKALYSLGYEKSGAVLEEESGITLHSPTVNLFRRQVLDGNWDSAVVTLNNVGLLDENIVKSAAFLILEQKFLELLRNDDVMGAIRTLQSEITPLGVNKKRVHELSGCIISSPSHVLLGFSKLGIESSNSRLKLLEELQKVLPPNVMVPERRLENLVEQALTVQREACYFHNSIDGLSLYTDHHCGKDQLPSRTLQVLRAHRDEVWFLQFSNSGKYLASASNDKSTIIWKVDEDGELFLKHTLIGHDKPVMMVAWSPDDRQLLTCGMEEVIRCWDVESGECLHVYEKW
;
A
#
# COMPACT_ATOMS: atom_id res chain seq x y z
N MET A 1 -13.58 48.86 35.50
CA MET A 1 -13.85 48.53 34.09
C MET A 1 -12.50 48.27 33.43
N ALA A 2 -12.14 47.14 32.84
CA ALA A 2 -12.85 45.90 32.53
C ALA A 2 -11.84 44.74 32.72
N ARG A 3 -12.32 43.59 33.22
CA ARG A 3 -11.57 42.32 33.18
C ARG A 3 -11.33 41.95 31.71
N PRO A 4 -10.12 41.53 31.30
CA PRO A 4 -9.96 40.86 30.02
C PRO A 4 -10.61 39.47 30.13
N LEU A 5 -11.44 39.15 29.13
CA LEU A 5 -12.00 37.80 28.92
C LEU A 5 -10.86 36.77 28.76
N PRO A 6 -11.04 35.52 29.20
CA PRO A 6 -10.08 34.47 28.91
C PRO A 6 -10.07 34.23 27.40
N SER A 7 -8.91 34.44 26.77
CA SER A 7 -8.69 34.12 25.37
C SER A 7 -8.91 32.62 25.16
N GLN A 8 -9.87 32.28 24.31
CA GLN A 8 -10.00 30.96 23.69
C GLN A 8 -8.63 30.50 23.17
N GLY A 9 -8.33 29.23 23.40
CA GLY A 9 -6.99 28.65 23.43
C GLY A 9 -6.10 28.97 22.21
N LYS A 10 -4.88 29.43 22.48
CA LYS A 10 -3.82 29.47 21.48
C LYS A 10 -3.51 28.02 21.07
N GLU A 11 -3.83 27.65 19.84
CA GLU A 11 -3.35 26.40 19.22
C GLU A 11 -1.81 26.42 19.29
N VAL A 12 -1.24 25.59 20.17
CA VAL A 12 0.21 25.48 20.30
C VAL A 12 0.72 24.70 19.09
N MET A 13 1.61 25.31 18.30
CA MET A 13 2.25 24.66 17.15
C MET A 13 3.59 24.05 17.56
N VAL A 14 3.98 22.96 16.92
CA VAL A 14 5.18 22.14 17.19
C VAL A 14 6.07 22.12 15.95
N GLY A 15 7.38 21.99 16.17
CA GLY A 15 8.40 21.93 15.13
C GLY A 15 9.05 23.28 14.83
N SER A 16 10.26 23.25 14.26
CA SER A 16 11.04 24.45 13.93
C SER A 16 10.35 25.40 12.95
N LYS A 17 9.48 24.85 12.09
CA LYS A 17 8.65 25.61 11.13
C LYS A 17 7.27 26.01 11.69
N GLY A 18 6.89 25.51 12.88
CA GLY A 18 5.61 25.83 13.52
C GLY A 18 4.37 25.44 12.71
N VAL A 19 4.44 24.40 11.87
CA VAL A 19 3.30 23.99 11.00
C VAL A 19 2.42 22.93 11.68
N ILE A 20 2.98 22.19 12.64
CA ILE A 20 2.32 21.00 13.20
C ILE A 20 1.47 21.43 14.39
N LYS A 21 0.17 21.12 14.39
CA LYS A 21 -0.68 21.33 15.56
C LYS A 21 -0.31 20.37 16.68
N ARG A 22 -0.12 20.89 17.90
CA ARG A 22 0.27 20.06 19.07
C ARG A 22 -0.76 18.98 19.37
N ASP A 23 -2.05 19.27 19.26
CA ASP A 23 -3.12 18.31 19.55
C ASP A 23 -3.10 17.14 18.57
N GLU A 24 -2.99 17.40 17.27
CA GLU A 24 -2.90 16.36 16.24
C GLU A 24 -1.63 15.52 16.40
N PHE A 25 -0.50 16.17 16.70
CA PHE A 25 0.78 15.49 16.89
C PHE A 25 0.76 14.52 18.07
N VAL A 26 0.26 14.98 19.22
CA VAL A 26 0.15 14.14 20.43
C VAL A 26 -0.81 12.98 20.17
N ARG A 27 -1.97 13.20 19.54
CA ARG A 27 -2.92 12.13 19.22
C ARG A 27 -2.31 11.04 18.32
N ILE A 28 -1.52 11.42 17.32
CA ILE A 28 -0.85 10.47 16.43
C ILE A 28 0.19 9.63 17.20
N ILE A 29 0.98 10.26 18.08
CA ILE A 29 1.95 9.54 18.93
C ILE A 29 1.23 8.59 19.88
N THR A 30 0.19 9.06 20.57
CA THR A 30 -0.61 8.23 21.48
C THR A 30 -1.20 7.01 20.75
N LYS A 31 -1.76 7.20 19.53
CA LYS A 31 -2.26 6.07 18.73
C LYS A 31 -1.15 5.09 18.34
N ALA A 32 0.04 5.58 17.99
CA ALA A 32 1.19 4.74 17.66
C ALA A 32 1.69 3.94 18.88
N LEU A 33 1.71 4.55 20.07
CA LEU A 33 2.04 3.84 21.31
C LEU A 33 1.05 2.70 21.58
N TYR A 34 -0.25 2.96 21.41
CA TYR A 34 -1.27 1.91 21.56
C TYR A 34 -1.13 0.81 20.50
N SER A 35 -0.83 1.13 19.23
CA SER A 35 -0.66 0.10 18.19
C SER A 35 0.59 -0.75 18.40
N LEU A 36 1.63 -0.20 19.03
CA LEU A 36 2.85 -0.93 19.41
C LEU A 36 2.70 -1.73 20.73
N GLY A 37 1.56 -1.63 21.42
CA GLY A 37 1.29 -2.33 22.67
C GLY A 37 1.75 -1.61 23.94
N TYR A 38 2.19 -0.35 23.85
CA TYR A 38 2.61 0.47 24.98
C TYR A 38 1.43 1.19 25.66
N GLU A 39 0.47 0.42 26.17
CA GLU A 39 -0.78 0.98 26.75
C GLU A 39 -0.52 1.91 27.95
N LYS A 40 0.39 1.53 28.85
CA LYS A 40 0.74 2.33 30.03
C LYS A 40 1.34 3.69 29.64
N SER A 41 2.24 3.69 28.66
CA SER A 41 2.88 4.91 28.17
C SER A 41 1.89 5.79 27.44
N GLY A 42 0.95 5.21 26.68
CA GLY A 42 -0.15 5.95 26.06
C GLY A 42 -1.01 6.67 27.09
N ALA A 43 -1.44 5.97 28.15
CA ALA A 43 -2.27 6.55 29.20
C ALA A 43 -1.59 7.68 29.97
N VAL A 44 -0.30 7.51 30.32
CA VAL A 44 0.50 8.57 30.98
C VAL A 44 0.65 9.78 30.06
N LEU A 45 0.88 9.57 28.76
CA LEU A 45 1.00 10.67 27.81
C LEU A 45 -0.32 11.46 27.68
N GLU A 46 -1.47 10.79 27.70
CA GLU A 46 -2.78 11.45 27.71
C GLU A 46 -3.00 12.27 28.99
N GLU A 47 -2.59 11.75 30.15
CA GLU A 47 -2.68 12.45 31.44
C GLU A 47 -1.77 13.67 31.51
N GLU A 48 -0.50 13.53 31.12
CA GLU A 48 0.49 14.62 31.15
C GLU A 48 0.20 15.72 30.12
N SER A 49 -0.27 15.33 28.93
CA SER A 49 -0.56 16.29 27.86
C SER A 49 -1.93 16.96 28.01
N GLY A 50 -2.85 16.33 28.76
CA GLY A 50 -4.26 16.71 28.83
C GLY A 50 -5.02 16.50 27.52
N ILE A 51 -4.40 15.84 26.53
CA ILE A 51 -4.97 15.61 25.20
C ILE A 51 -5.35 14.14 25.11
N THR A 52 -6.66 13.87 25.08
CA THR A 52 -7.18 12.52 24.86
C THR A 52 -7.14 12.17 23.37
N LEU A 53 -6.83 10.89 23.08
CA LEU A 53 -6.78 10.34 21.72
C LEU A 53 -8.12 10.50 21.01
N HIS A 54 -9.20 10.16 21.72
CA HIS A 54 -10.57 10.30 21.27
C HIS A 54 -11.38 11.06 22.31
N SER A 55 -12.39 11.80 21.85
CA SER A 55 -13.34 12.42 22.77
C SER A 55 -14.09 11.34 23.57
N PRO A 56 -14.57 11.65 24.79
CA PRO A 56 -15.33 10.68 25.58
C PRO A 56 -16.54 10.12 24.83
N THR A 57 -17.18 10.93 23.99
CA THR A 57 -18.28 10.53 23.09
C THR A 57 -17.84 9.49 22.06
N VAL A 58 -16.65 9.65 21.46
CA VAL A 58 -16.12 8.69 20.48
C VAL A 58 -15.67 7.39 21.16
N ASN A 59 -15.11 7.46 22.36
CA ASN A 59 -14.80 6.26 23.16
C ASN A 59 -16.06 5.49 23.55
N LEU A 60 -17.11 6.20 23.96
CA LEU A 60 -18.42 5.61 24.24
C LEU A 60 -18.99 4.94 22.99
N PHE A 61 -18.95 5.63 21.84
CA PHE A 61 -19.39 5.09 20.55
C PHE A 61 -18.64 3.80 20.19
N ARG A 62 -17.31 3.80 20.27
CA ARG A 62 -16.49 2.62 19.97
C ARG A 62 -16.84 1.45 20.89
N ARG A 63 -17.06 1.71 22.18
CA ARG A 63 -17.49 0.69 23.14
C ARG A 63 -18.85 0.11 22.78
N GLN A 64 -19.82 0.96 22.43
CA GLN A 64 -21.15 0.51 21.98
C GLN A 64 -21.09 -0.35 20.72
N VAL A 65 -20.22 -0.02 19.75
CA VAL A 65 -20.00 -0.83 18.55
C VAL A 65 -19.39 -2.20 18.88
N LEU A 66 -18.43 -2.26 19.81
CA LEU A 66 -17.82 -3.52 20.24
C LEU A 66 -18.79 -4.39 21.06
N ASP A 67 -19.59 -3.76 21.92
CA ASP A 67 -20.60 -4.43 22.76
C ASP A 67 -21.82 -4.90 21.94
N GLY A 68 -22.03 -4.36 20.74
CA GLY A 68 -23.17 -4.69 19.86
C GLY A 68 -24.43 -3.88 20.17
N ASN A 69 -24.30 -2.75 20.88
CA ASN A 69 -25.40 -1.84 21.21
C ASN A 69 -25.67 -0.86 20.05
N TRP A 70 -26.18 -1.40 18.94
CA TRP A 70 -26.30 -0.69 17.67
C TRP A 70 -27.17 0.58 17.72
N ASP A 71 -28.32 0.53 18.38
CA ASP A 71 -29.23 1.69 18.48
C ASP A 71 -28.59 2.86 19.25
N SER A 72 -27.88 2.53 20.34
CA SER A 72 -27.14 3.52 21.11
C SER A 72 -25.94 4.07 20.33
N ALA A 73 -25.28 3.24 19.53
CA ALA A 73 -24.17 3.67 18.68
C ALA A 73 -24.61 4.71 17.63
N VAL A 74 -25.77 4.52 17.00
CA VAL A 74 -26.32 5.49 16.02
C VAL A 74 -26.67 6.82 16.69
N VAL A 75 -27.27 6.79 17.89
CA VAL A 75 -27.55 8.02 18.65
C VAL A 75 -26.27 8.75 19.02
N THR A 76 -25.26 8.01 19.50
CA THR A 76 -23.97 8.59 19.88
C THR A 76 -23.24 9.15 18.67
N LEU A 77 -23.32 8.52 17.49
CA LEU A 77 -22.75 9.01 16.24
C LEU A 77 -23.29 10.40 15.87
N ASN A 78 -24.60 10.62 16.02
CA ASN A 78 -25.20 11.94 15.78
C ASN A 78 -24.69 13.01 16.77
N ASN A 79 -24.29 12.59 17.98
CA ASN A 79 -23.77 13.48 19.01
C ASN A 79 -22.26 13.78 18.86
N VAL A 80 -21.53 13.10 17.96
CA VAL A 80 -20.09 13.32 17.74
C VAL A 80 -19.82 14.67 17.05
N GLY A 81 -20.86 15.35 16.54
CA GLY A 81 -20.76 16.72 16.00
C GLY A 81 -20.15 16.77 14.60
N LEU A 82 -20.41 15.74 13.78
CA LEU A 82 -20.02 15.73 12.37
C LEU A 82 -20.85 16.76 11.59
N LEU A 83 -20.19 17.61 10.81
CA LEU A 83 -20.83 18.68 10.03
C LEU A 83 -21.52 18.18 8.75
N ASP A 84 -21.09 17.02 8.22
CA ASP A 84 -21.61 16.48 6.97
C ASP A 84 -22.61 15.34 7.23
N GLU A 85 -23.89 15.62 6.93
CA GLU A 85 -24.96 14.64 7.03
C GLU A 85 -24.74 13.39 6.17
N ASN A 86 -24.03 13.50 5.04
CA ASN A 86 -23.80 12.35 4.16
C ASN A 86 -22.81 11.36 4.78
N ILE A 87 -21.81 11.87 5.49
CA ILE A 87 -20.85 11.05 6.23
C ILE A 87 -21.55 10.34 7.38
N VAL A 88 -22.41 11.06 8.11
CA VAL A 88 -23.23 10.47 9.19
C VAL A 88 -24.15 9.39 8.65
N LYS A 89 -24.86 9.64 7.53
CA LYS A 89 -25.74 8.65 6.88
C LYS A 89 -24.97 7.42 6.40
N SER A 90 -23.76 7.61 5.87
CA SER A 90 -22.91 6.51 5.40
C SER A 90 -22.36 5.67 6.55
N ALA A 91 -21.91 6.31 7.64
CA ALA A 91 -21.46 5.61 8.84
C ALA A 91 -22.62 4.89 9.55
N ALA A 92 -23.80 5.52 9.62
CA ALA A 92 -25.01 4.89 10.14
C ALA A 92 -25.42 3.68 9.28
N PHE A 93 -25.31 3.77 7.95
CA PHE A 93 -25.58 2.65 7.05
C PHE A 93 -24.69 1.45 7.37
N LEU A 94 -23.38 1.63 7.55
CA LEU A 94 -22.46 0.53 7.89
C LEU A 94 -22.80 -0.13 9.24
N ILE A 95 -23.14 0.67 10.26
CA ILE A 95 -23.55 0.18 11.57
C ILE A 95 -24.83 -0.66 11.47
N LEU A 96 -25.82 -0.16 10.73
CA LEU A 96 -27.10 -0.82 10.56
C LEU A 96 -27.01 -2.05 9.64
N GLU A 97 -26.13 -2.05 8.65
CA GLU A 97 -25.79 -3.22 7.85
C GLU A 97 -25.25 -4.33 8.76
N GLN A 98 -24.33 -4.00 9.67
CA GLN A 98 -23.81 -4.97 10.62
C GLN A 98 -24.89 -5.47 11.61
N LYS A 99 -25.76 -4.57 12.12
CA LYS A 99 -26.94 -4.94 12.93
C LYS A 99 -27.83 -5.94 12.20
N PHE A 100 -28.13 -5.68 10.92
CA PHE A 100 -28.94 -6.56 10.07
C PHE A 100 -28.30 -7.94 9.88
N LEU A 101 -26.99 -7.98 9.60
CA LEU A 101 -26.25 -9.25 9.43
C LEU A 101 -26.21 -10.05 10.75
N GLU A 102 -26.09 -9.40 11.90
CA GLU A 102 -26.14 -10.08 13.21
C GLU A 102 -27.55 -10.62 13.52
N LEU A 103 -28.61 -9.87 13.19
CA LEU A 103 -30.00 -10.34 13.38
C LEU A 103 -30.33 -11.53 12.49
N LEU A 104 -29.87 -11.54 11.23
CA LEU A 104 -30.01 -12.69 10.34
C LEU A 104 -29.24 -13.93 10.84
N ARG A 105 -28.07 -13.75 11.45
CA ARG A 105 -27.32 -14.86 12.06
C ARG A 105 -28.02 -15.46 13.28
N ASN A 106 -28.82 -14.66 13.97
CA ASN A 106 -29.58 -15.07 15.15
C ASN A 106 -31.00 -15.57 14.81
N ASP A 107 -31.30 -15.80 13.52
CA ASP A 107 -32.62 -16.21 12.99
C ASP A 107 -33.78 -15.24 13.30
N ASP A 108 -33.51 -13.99 13.72
CA ASP A 108 -34.55 -12.95 13.90
C ASP A 108 -34.82 -12.19 12.60
N VAL A 109 -35.54 -12.86 11.70
CA VAL A 109 -35.92 -12.32 10.38
C VAL A 109 -36.84 -11.09 10.52
N MET A 110 -37.71 -11.05 11.52
CA MET A 110 -38.63 -9.94 11.74
C MET A 110 -37.94 -8.70 12.28
N GLY A 111 -36.94 -8.87 13.14
CA GLY A 111 -36.01 -7.81 13.52
C GLY A 111 -35.25 -7.27 12.31
N ALA A 112 -34.70 -8.16 11.48
CA ALA A 112 -33.93 -7.80 10.29
C ALA A 112 -34.75 -7.05 9.22
N ILE A 113 -36.01 -7.45 8.96
CA ILE A 113 -36.90 -6.73 8.04
C ILE A 113 -37.21 -5.33 8.57
N ARG A 114 -37.48 -5.20 9.88
CA ARG A 114 -37.76 -3.90 10.49
C ARG A 114 -36.56 -2.97 10.34
N THR A 115 -35.35 -3.40 10.71
CA THR A 115 -34.15 -2.56 10.56
C THR A 115 -33.91 -2.15 9.11
N LEU A 116 -34.10 -3.05 8.15
CA LEU A 116 -33.95 -2.73 6.73
C LEU A 116 -34.97 -1.68 6.26
N GLN A 117 -36.24 -1.84 6.63
CA GLN A 117 -37.32 -0.96 6.18
C GLN A 117 -37.35 0.39 6.92
N SER A 118 -37.18 0.40 8.24
CA SER A 118 -37.35 1.61 9.05
C SER A 118 -36.06 2.39 9.29
N GLU A 119 -34.90 1.75 9.22
CA GLU A 119 -33.62 2.39 9.58
C GLU A 119 -32.68 2.51 8.36
N ILE A 120 -32.53 1.48 7.53
CA ILE A 120 -31.59 1.48 6.39
C ILE A 120 -32.16 2.19 5.16
N THR A 121 -33.39 1.86 4.76
CA THR A 121 -34.02 2.41 3.54
C THR A 121 -34.14 3.94 3.57
N PRO A 122 -34.48 4.60 4.70
CA PRO A 122 -34.56 6.06 4.77
C PRO A 122 -33.23 6.78 4.62
N LEU A 123 -32.09 6.12 4.85
CA LEU A 123 -30.76 6.75 4.70
C LEU A 123 -30.43 7.06 3.23
N GLY A 124 -31.02 6.32 2.28
CA GLY A 124 -30.84 6.56 0.84
C GLY A 124 -29.42 6.31 0.31
N VAL A 125 -28.51 5.78 1.14
CA VAL A 125 -27.11 5.48 0.79
C VAL A 125 -27.01 4.08 0.19
N ASN A 126 -26.24 3.94 -0.90
CA ASN A 126 -25.92 2.67 -1.56
C ASN A 126 -27.12 1.76 -1.89
N LYS A 127 -28.02 2.24 -2.76
CA LYS A 127 -29.25 1.53 -3.19
C LYS A 127 -28.99 0.09 -3.68
N LYS A 128 -27.88 -0.14 -4.40
CA LYS A 128 -27.51 -1.48 -4.89
C LYS A 128 -27.33 -2.46 -3.74
N ARG A 129 -26.62 -2.03 -2.69
CA ARG A 129 -26.38 -2.85 -1.51
C ARG A 129 -27.66 -3.14 -0.72
N VAL A 130 -28.57 -2.17 -0.62
CA VAL A 130 -29.90 -2.39 -0.01
C VAL A 130 -30.69 -3.47 -0.76
N HIS A 131 -30.64 -3.48 -2.10
CA HIS A 131 -31.27 -4.53 -2.90
C HIS A 131 -30.64 -5.91 -2.66
N GLU A 132 -29.31 -5.99 -2.56
CA GLU A 132 -28.61 -7.24 -2.20
C GLU A 132 -29.03 -7.74 -0.81
N LEU A 133 -29.12 -6.85 0.18
CA LEU A 133 -29.57 -7.19 1.54
C LEU A 133 -31.02 -7.69 1.55
N SER A 134 -31.91 -7.07 0.75
CA SER A 134 -33.29 -7.54 0.60
C SER A 134 -33.37 -8.92 -0.05
N GLY A 135 -32.47 -9.23 -1.00
CA GLY A 135 -32.34 -10.56 -1.59
C GLY A 135 -31.91 -11.62 -0.57
N CYS A 136 -31.06 -11.25 0.40
CA CYS A 136 -30.59 -12.15 1.45
C CYS A 136 -31.71 -12.64 2.39
N ILE A 137 -32.82 -11.91 2.50
CA ILE A 137 -33.99 -12.32 3.30
C ILE A 137 -34.81 -13.42 2.59
N ILE A 138 -34.78 -13.42 1.25
CA ILE A 138 -35.64 -14.27 0.41
C ILE A 138 -34.94 -15.60 0.10
N SER A 139 -33.62 -15.61 -0.06
CA SER A 139 -32.82 -16.82 -0.21
C SER A 139 -32.51 -17.46 1.15
N SER A 140 -32.71 -18.77 1.30
CA SER A 140 -32.48 -19.49 2.57
C SER A 140 -31.10 -19.18 3.19
N PRO A 141 -30.98 -19.10 4.54
CA PRO A 141 -29.81 -18.56 5.23
C PRO A 141 -28.50 -19.32 4.94
N SER A 142 -28.63 -20.61 4.60
CA SER A 142 -27.52 -21.56 4.46
C SER A 142 -26.64 -21.35 3.22
N HIS A 143 -27.18 -20.86 2.10
CA HIS A 143 -26.39 -20.65 0.87
C HIS A 143 -25.70 -19.28 0.82
N VAL A 144 -26.22 -18.29 1.54
CA VAL A 144 -25.67 -16.93 1.57
C VAL A 144 -24.53 -16.82 2.59
N LEU A 145 -24.64 -17.50 3.74
CA LEU A 145 -23.56 -17.59 4.74
C LEU A 145 -22.27 -18.21 4.18
N LEU A 146 -22.35 -19.07 3.15
CA LEU A 146 -21.18 -19.63 2.46
C LEU A 146 -20.51 -18.65 1.48
N GLY A 147 -21.23 -17.64 0.96
CA GLY A 147 -20.62 -16.53 0.22
C GLY A 147 -19.89 -15.56 1.16
N PHE A 148 -20.43 -15.38 2.36
CA PHE A 148 -19.85 -14.54 3.42
C PHE A 148 -18.81 -15.26 4.30
N SER A 149 -18.67 -16.59 4.22
CA SER A 149 -17.67 -17.36 4.99
C SER A 149 -16.23 -17.10 4.53
N LYS A 150 -16.03 -16.46 3.36
CA LYS A 150 -14.74 -15.84 2.98
C LYS A 150 -14.37 -14.64 3.87
N LEU A 151 -15.28 -14.11 4.69
CA LEU A 151 -15.05 -12.93 5.53
C LEU A 151 -14.85 -13.25 7.02
N GLY A 152 -14.33 -14.44 7.35
CA GLY A 152 -13.59 -14.70 8.58
C GLY A 152 -14.37 -14.62 9.90
N ILE A 153 -14.76 -15.80 10.38
CA ILE A 153 -14.69 -16.33 11.77
C ILE A 153 -14.74 -15.31 12.93
N GLU A 154 -15.70 -15.54 13.83
CA GLU A 154 -16.00 -14.87 15.12
C GLU A 154 -16.68 -13.49 15.04
N SER A 155 -17.80 -13.36 15.77
CA SER A 155 -18.56 -12.10 15.94
C SER A 155 -17.67 -10.93 16.37
N SER A 156 -16.66 -11.21 17.17
CA SER A 156 -15.60 -10.30 17.64
C SER A 156 -14.82 -9.67 16.48
N ASN A 157 -14.44 -10.49 15.48
CA ASN A 157 -13.68 -10.02 14.32
C ASN A 157 -14.55 -9.22 13.36
N SER A 158 -15.85 -9.52 13.25
CA SER A 158 -16.75 -8.70 12.42
C SER A 158 -16.95 -7.28 12.96
N ARG A 159 -16.92 -7.10 14.28
CA ARG A 159 -17.06 -5.78 14.92
C ARG A 159 -15.78 -4.94 14.82
N LEU A 160 -14.61 -5.58 14.88
CA LEU A 160 -13.33 -4.91 14.62
C LEU A 160 -13.21 -4.46 13.15
N LYS A 161 -13.58 -5.33 12.20
CA LYS A 161 -13.65 -4.97 10.77
C LYS A 161 -14.60 -3.80 10.51
N LEU A 162 -15.74 -3.75 11.19
CA LEU A 162 -16.65 -2.61 11.08
C LEU A 162 -15.98 -1.31 11.55
N LEU A 163 -15.21 -1.34 12.64
CA LEU A 163 -14.48 -0.15 13.09
C LEU A 163 -13.43 0.32 12.07
N GLU A 164 -12.75 -0.61 11.38
CA GLU A 164 -11.84 -0.29 10.28
C GLU A 164 -12.57 0.36 9.09
N GLU A 165 -13.74 -0.16 8.69
CA GLU A 165 -14.55 0.44 7.64
C GLU A 165 -15.11 1.82 8.04
N LEU A 166 -15.55 1.96 9.30
CA LEU A 166 -16.00 3.24 9.83
C LEU A 166 -14.87 4.28 9.85
N GLN A 167 -13.64 3.87 10.13
CA GLN A 167 -12.48 4.76 10.10
C GLN A 167 -12.18 5.30 8.70
N LYS A 168 -12.54 4.58 7.63
CA LYS A 168 -12.39 5.06 6.24
C LYS A 168 -13.42 6.12 5.89
N VAL A 169 -14.61 6.05 6.48
CA VAL A 169 -15.74 6.96 6.20
C VAL A 169 -15.70 8.19 7.10
N LEU A 170 -15.33 8.01 8.37
CA LEU A 170 -15.29 9.09 9.35
C LEU A 170 -14.07 9.99 9.13
N PRO A 171 -14.20 11.31 9.38
CA PRO A 171 -13.11 12.23 9.18
C PRO A 171 -11.95 11.94 10.15
N PRO A 172 -10.68 12.11 9.72
CA PRO A 172 -9.49 11.76 10.51
C PRO A 172 -9.36 12.51 11.86
N ASN A 173 -10.06 13.63 12.01
CA ASN A 173 -10.09 14.41 13.25
C ASN A 173 -10.94 13.75 14.35
N VAL A 174 -11.91 12.91 13.97
CA VAL A 174 -12.80 12.17 14.88
C VAL A 174 -12.21 10.79 15.17
N MET A 175 -11.78 10.08 14.14
CA MET A 175 -11.07 8.80 14.27
C MET A 175 -9.72 8.87 13.57
N VAL A 176 -8.64 8.91 14.37
CA VAL A 176 -7.27 8.90 13.86
C VAL A 176 -7.04 7.59 13.08
N PRO A 177 -6.62 7.64 11.80
CA PRO A 177 -6.31 6.45 10.99
C PRO A 177 -5.27 5.54 11.65
N GLU A 178 -5.38 4.23 11.41
CA GLU A 178 -4.36 3.30 11.88
C GLU A 178 -3.04 3.53 11.13
N ARG A 179 -1.91 3.31 11.81
CA ARG A 179 -0.56 3.42 11.23
C ARG A 179 -0.26 4.79 10.60
N ARG A 180 -0.96 5.85 11.02
CA ARG A 180 -0.78 7.20 10.44
C ARG A 180 0.65 7.72 10.61
N LEU A 181 1.27 7.48 11.77
CA LEU A 181 2.65 7.90 12.02
C LEU A 181 3.63 7.17 11.09
N GLU A 182 3.46 5.86 10.96
CA GLU A 182 4.27 5.00 10.08
C GLU A 182 4.20 5.49 8.63
N ASN A 183 2.99 5.73 8.12
CA ASN A 183 2.79 6.24 6.76
C ASN A 183 3.44 7.62 6.53
N LEU A 184 3.36 8.53 7.52
CA LEU A 184 4.01 9.85 7.42
C LEU A 184 5.55 9.72 7.42
N VAL A 185 6.08 8.79 8.21
CA VAL A 185 7.52 8.50 8.27
C VAL A 185 8.01 7.85 6.97
N GLU A 186 7.27 6.90 6.41
CA GLU A 186 7.56 6.28 5.11
C GLU A 186 7.53 7.29 3.97
N GLN A 187 6.56 8.22 3.98
CA GLN A 187 6.52 9.32 3.02
C GLN A 187 7.75 10.22 3.13
N ALA A 188 8.17 10.55 4.35
CA ALA A 188 9.38 11.36 4.56
C ALA A 188 10.64 10.64 4.05
N LEU A 189 10.77 9.33 4.30
CA LEU A 189 11.85 8.52 3.76
C LEU A 189 11.83 8.46 2.22
N THR A 190 10.64 8.38 1.62
CA THR A 190 10.49 8.39 0.16
C THR A 190 10.97 9.71 -0.43
N VAL A 191 10.55 10.83 0.15
CA VAL A 191 11.01 12.16 -0.28
C VAL A 191 12.51 12.32 -0.12
N GLN A 192 13.09 11.81 0.98
CA GLN A 192 14.53 11.83 1.21
C GLN A 192 15.28 11.00 0.16
N ARG A 193 14.74 9.85 -0.23
CA ARG A 193 15.28 9.01 -1.30
C ARG A 193 15.25 9.74 -2.65
N GLU A 194 14.11 10.33 -2.99
CA GLU A 194 13.93 11.08 -4.24
C GLU A 194 14.82 12.34 -4.30
N ALA A 195 15.08 12.97 -3.16
CA ALA A 195 15.98 14.12 -3.06
C ALA A 195 17.47 13.73 -3.23
N CYS A 196 17.80 12.44 -3.14
CA CYS A 196 19.17 11.97 -3.26
C CYS A 196 19.58 11.80 -4.74
N TYR A 197 20.34 12.76 -5.26
CA TYR A 197 20.77 12.80 -6.67
C TYR A 197 21.58 11.58 -7.13
N PHE A 198 22.27 10.88 -6.23
CA PHE A 198 23.18 9.79 -6.55
C PHE A 198 22.71 8.44 -5.99
N HIS A 199 21.43 8.31 -5.65
CA HIS A 199 20.92 7.09 -5.07
C HIS A 199 21.10 5.89 -6.02
N ASN A 200 22.03 5.01 -5.67
CA ASN A 200 22.40 3.84 -6.47
C ASN A 200 22.55 2.57 -5.61
N SER A 201 21.97 2.55 -4.41
CA SER A 201 22.10 1.42 -3.47
C SER A 201 20.76 0.80 -3.11
N ILE A 202 20.83 -0.47 -2.74
CA ILE A 202 19.76 -1.28 -2.11
C ILE A 202 19.79 -1.08 -0.57
N ASP A 203 20.74 -0.31 -0.05
CA ASP A 203 20.94 -0.13 1.39
C ASP A 203 19.74 0.56 2.05
N GLY A 204 19.41 0.08 3.25
CA GLY A 204 18.31 0.59 4.06
C GLY A 204 18.50 2.05 4.45
N LEU A 205 17.46 2.86 4.23
CA LEU A 205 17.40 4.23 4.73
C LEU A 205 17.33 4.23 6.26
N SER A 206 18.08 5.12 6.90
CA SER A 206 18.04 5.32 8.35
C SER A 206 17.10 6.47 8.70
N LEU A 207 16.28 6.30 9.73
CA LEU A 207 15.44 7.38 10.27
C LEU A 207 16.24 8.42 11.08
N TYR A 208 17.45 8.08 11.51
CA TYR A 208 18.26 8.93 12.40
C TYR A 208 19.11 9.95 11.64
N THR A 209 19.36 9.73 10.35
CA THR A 209 20.32 10.50 9.56
C THR A 209 19.82 10.66 8.15
N ASP A 210 20.01 11.85 7.58
CA ASP A 210 19.61 12.07 6.19
C ASP A 210 20.45 11.24 5.22
N HIS A 211 19.78 10.42 4.40
CA HIS A 211 20.45 9.59 3.41
C HIS A 211 21.06 10.46 2.30
N HIS A 212 22.39 10.40 2.21
CA HIS A 212 23.15 11.06 1.17
C HIS A 212 24.09 10.03 0.53
N CYS A 213 23.79 9.62 -0.70
CA CYS A 213 24.77 8.92 -1.51
C CYS A 213 25.86 9.89 -1.92
N GLY A 214 27.09 9.58 -1.50
CA GLY A 214 28.27 10.32 -1.93
C GLY A 214 28.55 10.11 -3.41
N LYS A 215 29.12 11.13 -4.06
CA LYS A 215 29.64 11.03 -5.44
C LYS A 215 30.71 9.95 -5.57
N ASP A 216 31.34 9.59 -4.45
CA ASP A 216 32.35 8.56 -4.29
C ASP A 216 31.79 7.13 -4.44
N GLN A 217 30.45 6.97 -4.38
CA GLN A 217 29.76 5.70 -4.60
C GLN A 217 29.51 5.41 -6.09
N LEU A 218 29.77 6.39 -6.98
CA LEU A 218 29.80 6.12 -8.41
C LEU A 218 31.02 5.24 -8.71
N PRO A 219 30.83 4.06 -9.35
CA PRO A 219 31.95 3.18 -9.66
C PRO A 219 32.92 3.91 -10.59
N SER A 220 34.05 4.34 -10.04
CA SER A 220 35.12 5.07 -10.74
C SER A 220 36.26 4.16 -11.19
N ARG A 221 36.29 2.92 -10.69
CA ARG A 221 37.26 1.90 -11.03
C ARG A 221 36.58 0.82 -11.86
N THR A 222 37.19 0.48 -13.00
CA THR A 222 36.80 -0.72 -13.75
C THR A 222 36.93 -1.95 -12.86
N LEU A 223 35.83 -2.67 -12.65
CA LEU A 223 35.81 -3.90 -11.84
C LEU A 223 36.31 -5.10 -12.64
N GLN A 224 35.86 -5.24 -13.88
CA GLN A 224 36.20 -6.37 -14.74
C GLN A 224 36.33 -5.92 -16.20
N VAL A 225 37.23 -6.57 -16.96
CA VAL A 225 37.42 -6.34 -18.40
C VAL A 225 37.06 -7.62 -19.16
N LEU A 226 35.98 -7.58 -19.93
CA LEU A 226 35.50 -8.71 -20.74
C LEU A 226 36.14 -8.67 -22.13
N ARG A 227 36.94 -9.68 -22.48
CA ARG A 227 37.77 -9.70 -23.70
C ARG A 227 37.36 -10.75 -24.75
N ALA A 228 36.10 -11.16 -24.76
CA ALA A 228 35.67 -12.24 -25.64
C ALA A 228 35.31 -11.78 -27.07
N HIS A 229 34.87 -10.54 -27.25
CA HIS A 229 34.62 -9.98 -28.58
C HIS A 229 35.93 -9.70 -29.33
N ARG A 230 35.89 -9.86 -30.64
CA ARG A 230 37.04 -9.66 -31.55
C ARG A 230 37.05 -8.27 -32.18
N ASP A 231 35.98 -7.52 -32.04
CA ASP A 231 35.81 -6.17 -32.60
C ASP A 231 34.94 -5.30 -31.67
N GLU A 232 34.63 -4.08 -32.10
CA GLU A 232 33.83 -3.10 -31.37
C GLU A 232 32.53 -3.68 -30.81
N VAL A 233 32.23 -3.39 -29.55
CA VAL A 233 30.97 -3.72 -28.90
C VAL A 233 30.06 -2.50 -29.00
N TRP A 234 28.93 -2.65 -29.70
CA TRP A 234 28.04 -1.52 -29.96
C TRP A 234 26.86 -1.45 -28.99
N PHE A 235 26.49 -2.57 -28.38
CA PHE A 235 25.35 -2.62 -27.47
C PHE A 235 25.54 -3.62 -26.34
N LEU A 236 25.02 -3.29 -25.17
CA LEU A 236 25.15 -4.09 -23.96
C LEU A 236 23.92 -3.90 -23.08
N GLN A 237 23.30 -4.99 -22.62
CA GLN A 237 22.07 -4.93 -21.82
C GLN A 237 21.98 -6.08 -20.82
N PHE A 238 21.67 -5.77 -19.56
CA PHE A 238 21.34 -6.76 -18.55
C PHE A 238 19.92 -7.33 -18.77
N SER A 239 19.77 -8.61 -18.47
CA SER A 239 18.46 -9.27 -18.34
C SER A 239 17.62 -8.62 -17.23
N ASN A 240 16.30 -8.80 -17.27
CA ASN A 240 15.39 -8.17 -16.31
C ASN A 240 15.61 -8.67 -14.87
N SER A 241 16.04 -9.93 -14.72
CA SER A 241 16.42 -10.53 -13.43
C SER A 241 17.84 -10.19 -12.98
N GLY A 242 18.64 -9.53 -13.82
CA GLY A 242 20.06 -9.24 -13.55
C GLY A 242 21.00 -10.45 -13.59
N LYS A 243 20.50 -11.66 -13.89
CA LYS A 243 21.31 -12.90 -13.92
C LYS A 243 22.21 -13.02 -15.14
N TYR A 244 21.84 -12.36 -16.22
CA TYR A 244 22.58 -12.40 -17.47
C TYR A 244 22.85 -10.99 -18.01
N LEU A 245 23.89 -10.90 -18.81
CA LEU A 245 24.24 -9.71 -19.59
C LEU A 245 24.45 -10.15 -21.03
N ALA A 246 23.90 -9.41 -21.99
CA ALA A 246 24.13 -9.66 -23.41
C ALA A 246 24.95 -8.52 -24.00
N SER A 247 25.94 -8.87 -24.81
CA SER A 247 26.75 -7.91 -25.57
C SER A 247 26.69 -8.23 -27.07
N ALA A 248 26.47 -7.21 -27.89
CA ALA A 248 26.46 -7.31 -29.35
C ALA A 248 27.61 -6.52 -29.96
N SER A 249 28.21 -7.08 -31.00
CA SER A 249 29.46 -6.58 -31.58
C SER A 249 29.45 -6.55 -33.11
N ASN A 250 30.35 -5.72 -33.65
CA ASN A 250 30.72 -5.67 -35.06
C ASN A 250 31.36 -6.98 -35.57
N ASP A 251 31.83 -7.85 -34.68
CA ASP A 251 32.37 -9.18 -35.03
C ASP A 251 31.30 -10.21 -35.46
N LYS A 252 30.05 -9.77 -35.61
CA LYS A 252 28.87 -10.56 -36.01
C LYS A 252 28.42 -11.58 -34.95
N SER A 253 28.97 -11.50 -33.75
CA SER A 253 28.57 -12.34 -32.63
C SER A 253 27.79 -11.54 -31.59
N THR A 254 26.97 -12.25 -30.84
CA THR A 254 26.40 -11.78 -29.59
C THR A 254 26.85 -12.72 -28.48
N ILE A 255 27.29 -12.19 -27.35
CA ILE A 255 27.75 -13.01 -26.23
C ILE A 255 26.76 -12.87 -25.09
N ILE A 256 26.32 -14.01 -24.54
CA ILE A 256 25.60 -14.07 -23.28
C ILE A 256 26.62 -14.34 -22.18
N TRP A 257 26.65 -13.43 -21.22
CA TRP A 257 27.40 -13.51 -19.99
C TRP A 257 26.46 -13.90 -18.86
N LYS A 258 26.91 -14.76 -17.96
CA LYS A 258 26.21 -15.08 -16.72
C LYS A 258 26.87 -14.31 -15.57
N VAL A 259 26.04 -13.78 -14.69
CA VAL A 259 26.45 -13.07 -13.47
C VAL A 259 26.48 -14.08 -12.32
N ASP A 260 27.60 -14.15 -11.62
CA ASP A 260 27.77 -14.99 -10.43
C ASP A 260 27.22 -14.34 -9.16
N GLU A 261 27.18 -15.07 -8.05
CA GLU A 261 26.76 -14.55 -6.73
C GLU A 261 27.62 -13.37 -6.26
N ASP A 262 28.91 -13.36 -6.62
CA ASP A 262 29.86 -12.28 -6.34
C ASP A 262 29.75 -11.10 -7.33
N GLY A 263 28.84 -11.17 -8.31
CA GLY A 263 28.63 -10.15 -9.33
C GLY A 263 29.65 -10.18 -10.48
N GLU A 264 30.52 -11.18 -10.53
CA GLU A 264 31.46 -11.37 -11.64
C GLU A 264 30.75 -11.94 -12.89
N LEU A 265 31.16 -11.49 -14.06
CA LEU A 265 30.61 -11.90 -15.35
C LEU A 265 31.49 -12.97 -16.01
N PHE A 266 30.90 -14.10 -16.37
CA PHE A 266 31.59 -15.14 -17.13
C PHE A 266 30.87 -15.45 -18.43
N LEU A 267 31.63 -15.80 -19.46
CA LEU A 267 31.08 -16.14 -20.77
C LEU A 267 30.26 -17.43 -20.64
N LYS A 268 28.96 -17.35 -20.94
CA LYS A 268 28.07 -18.50 -21.02
C LYS A 268 28.03 -19.04 -22.45
N HIS A 269 27.63 -18.18 -23.40
CA HIS A 269 27.44 -18.57 -24.80
C HIS A 269 27.93 -17.50 -25.77
N THR A 270 28.50 -17.93 -26.89
CA THR A 270 28.78 -17.08 -28.05
C THR A 270 27.80 -17.44 -29.15
N LEU A 271 26.86 -16.55 -29.41
CA LEU A 271 25.83 -16.68 -30.42
C LEU A 271 26.40 -16.26 -31.77
N ILE A 272 26.58 -17.25 -32.66
CA ILE A 272 27.15 -17.08 -33.99
C ILE A 272 26.10 -17.50 -35.00
N GLY A 273 25.87 -16.66 -36.01
CA GLY A 273 24.90 -16.95 -37.07
C GLY A 273 24.50 -15.74 -37.88
N HIS A 274 24.83 -14.52 -37.43
CA HIS A 274 24.68 -13.30 -38.23
C HIS A 274 25.78 -13.17 -39.28
N ASP A 275 25.41 -12.72 -40.47
CA ASP A 275 26.26 -12.46 -41.62
C ASP A 275 26.78 -11.02 -41.64
N LYS A 276 26.15 -10.10 -40.91
CA LYS A 276 26.53 -8.70 -40.72
C LYS A 276 26.64 -8.36 -39.21
N PRO A 277 27.15 -7.16 -38.86
CA PRO A 277 27.26 -6.69 -37.48
C PRO A 277 25.94 -6.71 -36.70
N VAL A 278 26.00 -7.15 -35.45
CA VAL A 278 24.85 -7.11 -34.54
C VAL A 278 24.84 -5.76 -33.83
N MET A 279 23.74 -5.03 -33.95
CA MET A 279 23.62 -3.67 -33.40
C MET A 279 22.79 -3.59 -32.12
N MET A 280 21.91 -4.57 -31.88
CA MET A 280 20.98 -4.50 -30.77
C MET A 280 20.66 -5.88 -30.23
N VAL A 281 20.43 -5.93 -28.92
CA VAL A 281 19.86 -7.08 -28.23
C VAL A 281 18.60 -6.67 -27.49
N ALA A 282 17.66 -7.60 -27.31
CA ALA A 282 16.49 -7.41 -26.47
C ALA A 282 16.15 -8.72 -25.75
N TRP A 283 16.00 -8.63 -24.43
CA TRP A 283 15.61 -9.75 -23.59
C TRP A 283 14.10 -9.96 -23.62
N SER A 284 13.67 -11.22 -23.59
CA SER A 284 12.27 -11.53 -23.28
C SER A 284 11.94 -11.15 -21.83
N PRO A 285 10.67 -10.87 -21.50
CA PRO A 285 10.27 -10.50 -20.14
C PRO A 285 10.56 -11.57 -19.08
N ASP A 286 10.71 -12.83 -19.50
CA ASP A 286 11.03 -13.98 -18.66
C ASP A 286 12.52 -14.37 -18.68
N ASP A 287 13.36 -13.60 -19.37
CA ASP A 287 14.81 -13.81 -19.57
C ASP A 287 15.20 -15.16 -20.19
N ARG A 288 14.26 -15.88 -20.82
CA ARG A 288 14.52 -17.17 -21.47
C ARG A 288 14.99 -17.04 -22.92
N GLN A 289 14.61 -15.95 -23.58
CA GLN A 289 14.92 -15.72 -24.98
C GLN A 289 15.65 -14.41 -25.17
N LEU A 290 16.55 -14.40 -26.15
CA LEU A 290 17.25 -13.20 -26.57
C LEU A 290 16.97 -12.95 -28.05
N LEU A 291 16.46 -11.75 -28.36
CA LEU A 291 16.38 -11.27 -29.73
C LEU A 291 17.64 -10.48 -30.06
N THR A 292 18.13 -10.68 -31.28
CA THR A 292 19.31 -10.00 -31.80
C THR A 292 19.03 -9.51 -33.21
N CYS A 293 19.49 -8.31 -33.54
CA CYS A 293 19.35 -7.76 -34.89
C CYS A 293 20.51 -6.84 -35.28
N GLY A 294 20.74 -6.75 -36.59
CA GLY A 294 21.78 -5.93 -37.21
C GLY A 294 21.21 -4.97 -38.25
N MET A 295 22.07 -4.14 -38.85
CA MET A 295 21.67 -3.28 -39.97
C MET A 295 21.46 -4.13 -41.21
N GLU A 296 20.26 -4.07 -41.80
CA GLU A 296 19.89 -4.87 -42.98
C GLU A 296 20.12 -6.38 -42.78
N GLU A 297 19.83 -6.86 -41.58
CA GLU A 297 19.93 -8.26 -41.21
C GLU A 297 18.62 -8.77 -40.59
N VAL A 298 18.41 -10.08 -40.67
CA VAL A 298 17.29 -10.80 -40.09
C VAL A 298 17.33 -10.76 -38.56
N ILE A 299 16.16 -10.77 -37.94
CA ILE A 299 16.08 -10.87 -36.48
C ILE A 299 16.24 -12.34 -36.12
N ARG A 300 17.14 -12.65 -35.19
CA ARG A 300 17.33 -14.00 -34.66
C ARG A 300 16.90 -14.06 -33.21
N CYS A 301 16.12 -15.09 -32.88
CA CYS A 301 15.75 -15.46 -31.52
C CYS A 301 16.62 -16.61 -31.05
N TRP A 302 17.19 -16.47 -29.86
CA TRP A 302 18.08 -17.43 -29.24
C TRP A 302 17.51 -17.89 -27.92
N ASP A 303 17.70 -19.16 -27.60
CA ASP A 303 17.45 -19.69 -26.27
C ASP A 303 18.63 -19.37 -25.36
N VAL A 304 18.36 -18.77 -24.20
CA VAL A 304 19.40 -18.28 -23.28
C VAL A 304 20.10 -19.43 -22.54
N GLU A 305 19.42 -20.57 -22.37
CA GLU A 305 19.99 -21.71 -21.64
C GLU A 305 20.91 -22.54 -22.52
N SER A 306 20.46 -22.90 -23.72
CA SER A 306 21.21 -23.71 -24.68
C SER A 306 22.16 -22.89 -25.57
N GLY A 307 21.86 -21.61 -25.81
CA GLY A 307 22.59 -20.78 -26.78
C GLY A 307 22.21 -21.06 -28.23
N GLU A 308 21.18 -21.86 -28.48
CA GLU A 308 20.76 -22.23 -29.83
C GLU A 308 19.83 -21.19 -30.46
N CYS A 309 19.89 -21.04 -31.79
CA CYS A 309 18.95 -20.20 -32.52
C CYS A 309 17.61 -20.93 -32.67
N LEU A 310 16.57 -20.39 -32.04
CA LEU A 310 15.22 -20.94 -32.11
C LEU A 310 14.53 -20.56 -33.42
N HIS A 311 14.62 -19.28 -33.80
CA HIS A 311 13.89 -18.73 -34.94
C HIS A 311 14.68 -17.63 -35.64
N VAL A 312 14.54 -17.60 -36.96
CA VAL A 312 15.03 -16.53 -37.84
C VAL A 312 13.81 -15.86 -38.48
N TYR A 313 13.65 -14.56 -38.27
CA TYR A 313 12.56 -13.78 -38.84
C TYR A 313 13.04 -13.08 -40.10
N GLU A 314 12.73 -13.67 -41.25
CA GLU A 314 13.04 -13.14 -42.56
C GLU A 314 11.87 -12.30 -43.10
N LYS A 315 12.19 -11.29 -43.94
CA LYS A 315 11.17 -10.59 -44.72
C LYS A 315 10.79 -11.47 -45.92
N TRP A 316 9.49 -11.73 -46.06
CA TRP A 316 8.89 -12.36 -47.25
C TRP A 316 9.03 -11.48 -48.47
#